data_AF-A0A194PUA3-F1
#
_entry.id   AF-A0A194PUA3-F1
#
_cell.length_a   1.000
_cell.length_b   1.000
_cell.length_c   1.000
_cell.angle_alpha   90.00
_cell.angle_beta   90.00
_cell.angle_gamma   90.00
#
_symmetry.space_group_name_H-M   'P 1'
#
loop_
_entity.id
_entity.type
_entity.pdbx_description
1 polymer ?
#
loop_
_entity_poly.entity_id
_entity_poly.type
_entity_poly.pdbx_seq_one_letter_code
_entity_poly.pdbx_strand_id
1 'polypeptide(L)' 'MDVSELVAELRRRALPLPERGPWDTDPIYAGMCAEKIQLKLTNLLVVQIVREKIPLD' A
#
# COMPACT_ATOMS: atom_id res chain seq x y z
N MET A 1 5.46 11.01 7.95
CA MET A 1 6.27 10.10 7.14
C MET A 1 6.65 10.84 5.88
N ASP A 2 7.94 10.93 5.60
CA ASP A 2 8.43 11.57 4.39
C ASP A 2 8.28 10.65 3.17
N VAL A 3 8.34 11.22 1.96
CA VAL A 3 8.26 10.45 0.70
C VAL A 3 9.27 9.30 0.69
N SER A 4 10.50 9.55 1.15
CA SER A 4 11.56 8.53 1.21
C SER A 4 11.18 7.35 2.12
N GLU A 5 10.54 7.60 3.26
CA GLU A 5 10.09 6.56 4.18
C GLU A 5 8.93 5.75 3.58
N LEU A 6 7.99 6.44 2.93
CA LEU A 6 6.87 5.81 2.23
C LEU A 6 7.35 4.89 1.08
N VAL A 7 8.32 5.35 0.29
CA VAL A 7 8.92 4.56 -0.80
C VAL A 7 9.70 3.37 -0.26
N ALA A 8 10.47 3.56 0.82
CA ALA A 8 11.20 2.48 1.47
C ALA A 8 10.23 1.40 1.99
N GLU A 9 9.13 1.82 2.59
CA GLU A 9 8.12 0.91 3.11
C GLU A 9 7.40 0.12 2.00
N LEU A 10 7.03 0.77 0.89
CA LEU A 10 6.48 0.08 -0.28
C LEU A 10 7.44 -0.99 -0.81
N ARG A 11 8.73 -0.65 -0.95
CA ARG A 11 9.76 -1.60 -1.40
C ARG A 11 9.94 -2.76 -0.42
N ARG A 12 9.99 -2.48 0.88
CA ARG A 12 10.09 -3.50 1.94
C ARG A 12 8.93 -4.49 1.91
N ARG A 13 7.74 -4.02 1.53
CA ARG A 13 6.52 -4.84 1.36
C ARG A 13 6.36 -5.44 -0.04
N ALA A 14 7.33 -5.26 -0.93
CA ALA A 14 7.26 -5.63 -2.34
C ALA A 14 5.99 -5.09 -3.05
N LEU A 15 5.55 -3.88 -2.68
CA LEU A 15 4.43 -3.19 -3.32
C LEU A 15 4.94 -2.30 -4.46
N PRO A 16 4.17 -2.21 -5.56
CA PRO A 16 4.55 -1.34 -6.67
C PRO A 16 4.51 0.12 -6.22
N LEU A 17 5.52 0.88 -6.64
CA LEU A 17 5.49 2.33 -6.50
C LEU A 17 4.38 2.90 -7.40
N PRO A 18 3.66 3.95 -6.96
CA PRO A 18 2.75 4.67 -7.85
C PRO A 18 3.54 5.33 -8.98
N GLU A 19 2.90 5.51 -10.12
CA GLU A 19 3.45 6.35 -11.18
C GLU A 19 3.45 7.81 -10.72
N ARG A 20 4.47 8.57 -11.13
CA ARG A 20 4.57 10.00 -10.84
C ARG A 20 4.41 10.78 -12.14
N GLY A 21 3.36 11.56 -12.23
CA GLY A 21 3.11 12.48 -13.33
C GLY A 21 4.08 13.66 -13.34
N PRO A 22 4.23 14.35 -14.49
CA PRO A 22 5.14 15.48 -14.64
C PRO A 22 4.80 16.68 -13.75
N TRP A 23 3.57 16.74 -13.22
CA TRP A 23 3.07 17.81 -12.36
C TRP A 23 2.84 17.38 -10.91
N ASP A 24 3.18 16.14 -10.56
CA ASP A 24 2.97 15.63 -9.22
C ASP A 24 4.00 16.21 -8.26
N THR A 25 3.51 16.98 -7.30
CA THR A 25 4.31 17.49 -6.20
C THR A 25 4.62 16.39 -5.19
N ASP A 26 5.64 16.59 -4.36
CA ASP A 26 6.00 15.62 -3.32
C ASP A 26 4.84 15.27 -2.37
N PRO A 27 3.97 16.21 -1.94
CA PRO A 27 2.79 15.88 -1.14
C PRO A 27 1.79 14.97 -1.88
N ILE A 28 1.58 15.20 -3.18
CA ILE A 28 0.69 14.35 -4.00
C ILE A 28 1.27 12.94 -4.09
N TYR A 29 2.56 12.83 -4.42
CA TYR A 29 3.24 11.54 -4.53
C TYR A 29 3.31 10.78 -3.19
N ALA A 30 3.51 11.50 -2.08
CA ALA A 30 3.43 10.94 -0.73
C ALA A 30 2.03 10.36 -0.45
N GLY A 31 0.97 11.10 -0.79
CA GLY A 31 -0.42 10.65 -0.64
C GLY A 31 -0.70 9.33 -1.38
N MET A 32 -0.28 9.24 -2.65
CA MET A 32 -0.41 8.02 -3.45
C MET A 32 0.35 6.83 -2.85
N CYS A 33 1.55 7.06 -2.30
CA CYS A 33 2.31 6.01 -1.64
C CYS A 33 1.60 5.52 -0.36
N ALA A 34 1.09 6.44 0.45
CA ALA A 34 0.35 6.12 1.68
C ALA A 34 -0.93 5.32 1.38
N GLU A 35 -1.67 5.70 0.34
CA GLU A 35 -2.88 5.00 -0.10
C GLU A 35 -2.59 3.54 -0.48
N LYS A 36 -1.53 3.29 -1.27
CA LYS A 36 -1.14 1.91 -1.62
C LYS A 36 -0.78 1.05 -0.40
N ILE A 37 -0.10 1.64 0.59
CA ILE A 37 0.24 0.96 1.84
C ILE A 37 -1.03 0.58 2.61
N GLN A 38 -2.00 1.51 2.70
CA GLN A 38 -3.28 1.32 3.39
C GLN A 38 -4.16 0.27 2.71
N LEU A 39 -4.38 0.37 1.39
CA LEU A 39 -5.23 -0.55 0.64
C LEU A 39 -4.75 -2.01 0.75
N LYS A 40 -3.43 -2.23 0.74
CA LYS A 40 -2.89 -3.58 0.89
C LYS A 40 -3.14 -4.15 2.28
N LEU A 41 -3.05 -3.34 3.34
CA LEU A 41 -3.35 -3.77 4.70
C LEU A 41 -4.82 -4.19 4.82
N THR A 42 -5.74 -3.39 4.28
CA THR A 42 -7.18 -3.74 4.26
C THR A 42 -7.43 -5.02 3.48
N ASN A 43 -6.84 -5.17 2.29
CA ASN A 43 -7.02 -6.39 1.49
C ASN A 43 -6.41 -7.63 2.17
N LEU A 44 -5.26 -7.52 2.83
CA LEU A 44 -4.69 -8.63 3.60
C LEU A 44 -5.59 -9.02 4.78
N LEU A 45 -6.11 -8.04 5.53
CA LEU A 45 -7.03 -8.29 6.63
C LEU A 45 -8.32 -8.97 6.14
N VAL A 46 -8.88 -8.53 5.01
CA VAL A 46 -10.06 -9.18 4.41
C VAL A 46 -9.73 -10.61 3.97
N VAL A 47 -8.59 -10.84 3.31
CA VAL A 47 -8.17 -12.20 2.91
C VAL A 47 -7.93 -13.10 4.14
N GLN A 48 -7.33 -12.59 5.21
CA GLN A 48 -7.13 -13.34 6.45
C GLN A 48 -8.47 -13.68 7.11
N ILE A 49 -9.38 -12.71 7.25
CA ILE A 49 -10.71 -12.91 7.82
C ILE A 49 -11.53 -13.91 6.99
N VAL A 50 -11.47 -13.85 5.66
CA VAL A 50 -12.17 -14.79 4.77
C VAL A 50 -11.58 -16.20 4.89
N ARG A 51 -10.25 -16.34 4.96
CA ARG A 51 -9.59 -17.66 5.16
C ARG A 51 -9.91 -18.28 6.51
N GLU A 52 -10.04 -17.48 7.57
CA GLU A 52 -10.38 -17.97 8.91
C GLU A 52 -11.88 -18.32 9.07
N LYS A 53 -12.76 -17.74 8.23
CA LYS A 53 -14.22 -17.94 8.31
C LYS A 53 -14.79 -19.00 7.37
N ILE A 54 -14.01 -19.54 6.44
CA ILE A 54 -14.44 -20.67 5.59
C ILE A 54 -13.72 -21.93 6.11
N PRO A 55 -14.37 -22.78 6.92
CA PRO A 55 -13.86 -24.11 7.19
C PRO A 55 -13.79 -24.87 5.86
N LEU A 56 -12.58 -25.29 5.48
CA LEU A 56 -12.37 -26.26 4.40
C LEU A 56 -12.51 -27.63 5.04
N ASP A 57 -13.75 -28.12 5.08
CA ASP A 57 -14.06 -29.52 5.33
C ASP A 57 -13.86 -30.34 4.04
#